data_AF-A0AAP9Y4M7-F1
#
_entry.id   AF-A0AAP9Y4M7-F1
#
_cell.length_a   1.000
_cell.length_b   1.000
_cell.length_c   1.000
_cell.angle_alpha   90.00
_cell.angle_beta   90.00
_cell.angle_gamma   90.00
#
_symmetry.space_group_name_H-M   'P 1'
#
loop_
_entity.id
_entity.type
_entity.pdbx_description
1 polymer ?
#
loop_
_entity_poly.entity_id
_entity_poly.type
_entity_poly.pdbx_seq_one_letter_code
_entity_poly.pdbx_strand_id
1 'polypeptide(L)'
;MLLPLSAEKVRSLSLENHLALAVVRAGRGDLDRLCCLLRVVYLAFYMRGETANGMDLELYRQAEAVLNACIARVEHGEPCLLLDQEQTVVERVLVLHDQQLAAVPKFRYLDAWDQLQRFIVSKHRSPIPTQANE
;
A
#
# COMPACT_ATOMS: atom_id res chain seq x y z
N MET A 1 4.07 -24.38 13.62
CA MET A 1 4.48 -22.96 13.44
C MET A 1 4.81 -22.75 11.97
N LEU A 2 4.18 -21.80 11.31
CA LEU A 2 4.53 -21.44 9.93
C LEU A 2 5.62 -20.36 9.98
N LEU A 3 6.66 -20.52 9.17
CA LEU A 3 7.85 -19.67 9.23
C LEU A 3 7.51 -18.22 8.81
N PRO A 4 7.99 -17.21 9.54
CA PRO A 4 7.87 -15.81 9.13
C PRO A 4 8.74 -15.51 7.92
N LEU A 5 8.59 -14.31 7.35
CA LEU A 5 9.57 -13.78 6.39
C LEU A 5 10.95 -13.61 7.07
N SER A 6 12.03 -13.70 6.30
CA SER A 6 13.36 -13.40 6.83
C SER A 6 13.46 -11.91 7.15
N ALA A 7 14.19 -11.56 8.21
CA ALA A 7 14.42 -10.16 8.58
C ALA A 7 15.06 -9.34 7.45
N GLU A 8 15.91 -9.97 6.64
CA GLU A 8 16.48 -9.34 5.44
C GLU A 8 15.40 -8.97 4.42
N LYS A 9 14.46 -9.90 4.14
CA LYS A 9 13.36 -9.64 3.20
C LYS A 9 12.44 -8.54 3.72
N VAL A 10 12.11 -8.54 5.00
CA VAL A 10 11.30 -7.49 5.63
C VAL A 10 11.96 -6.13 5.46
N ARG A 11 13.24 -5.99 5.85
CA ARG A 11 13.99 -4.73 5.70
C ARG A 11 14.05 -4.24 4.26
N SER A 12 14.29 -5.15 3.30
CA SER A 12 14.35 -4.79 1.88
C SER A 12 13.01 -4.25 1.39
N LEU A 13 11.89 -4.88 1.75
CA LEU A 13 10.55 -4.43 1.34
C LEU A 13 10.21 -3.08 1.97
N SER A 14 10.42 -2.93 3.28
CA SER A 14 10.19 -1.66 3.97
C SER A 14 11.02 -0.53 3.36
N LEU A 15 12.30 -0.77 3.09
CA LEU A 15 13.18 0.24 2.49
C LEU A 15 12.70 0.67 1.10
N GLU A 16 12.32 -0.28 0.25
CA GLU A 16 11.78 0.01 -1.09
C GLU A 16 10.54 0.91 -1.02
N ASN A 17 9.61 0.58 -0.12
CA ASN A 17 8.36 1.30 0.04
C ASN A 17 8.57 2.74 0.57
N HIS A 18 9.39 2.90 1.61
CA HIS A 18 9.70 4.22 2.18
C HIS A 18 10.52 5.09 1.23
N LEU A 19 11.39 4.48 0.41
CA LEU A 19 12.12 5.20 -0.64
C LEU A 19 11.16 5.70 -1.73
N ALA A 20 10.16 4.91 -2.13
CA ALA A 20 9.15 5.36 -3.08
C ALA A 20 8.40 6.59 -2.56
N LEU A 21 7.99 6.58 -1.29
CA LEU A 21 7.36 7.75 -0.65
C LEU A 21 8.33 8.95 -0.59
N ALA A 22 9.59 8.75 -0.20
CA ALA A 22 10.58 9.82 -0.12
C ALA A 22 10.83 10.50 -1.48
N VAL A 23 10.86 9.72 -2.57
CA VAL A 23 11.02 10.23 -3.94
C VAL A 23 9.81 11.09 -4.35
N VAL A 24 8.60 10.63 -4.07
CA VAL A 24 7.36 11.39 -4.34
C VAL A 24 7.32 12.67 -3.50
N ARG A 25 7.67 12.61 -2.20
CA ARG A 25 7.77 13.79 -1.32
C ARG A 25 8.75 14.84 -1.83
N ALA A 26 9.84 14.40 -2.47
CA ALA A 26 10.84 15.30 -3.05
C ALA A 26 10.41 15.90 -4.40
N GLY A 27 9.20 15.64 -4.89
CA GLY A 27 8.72 16.09 -6.21
C GLY A 27 9.43 15.42 -7.39
N ARG A 28 10.09 14.29 -7.14
CA ARG A 28 10.77 13.49 -8.17
C ARG A 28 10.07 12.16 -8.42
N GLY A 29 8.80 12.07 -8.00
CA GLY A 29 7.96 10.91 -8.24
C GLY A 29 7.52 10.81 -9.70
N ASP A 30 7.01 9.65 -10.05
CA ASP A 30 6.38 9.33 -11.31
C ASP A 30 5.21 8.38 -11.07
N LEU A 31 4.50 7.99 -12.14
CA LEU A 31 3.39 7.05 -12.06
C LEU A 31 3.83 5.67 -11.55
N ASP A 32 5.06 5.24 -11.81
CA ASP A 32 5.58 3.96 -11.34
C ASP A 32 5.75 3.95 -9.81
N ARG A 33 6.24 5.05 -9.22
CA ARG A 33 6.33 5.22 -7.76
C ARG A 33 4.96 5.29 -7.10
N LEU A 34 3.99 5.98 -7.72
CA LEU A 34 2.61 6.01 -7.22
C LEU A 34 1.96 4.62 -7.30
N CYS A 35 2.13 3.92 -8.42
CA CYS A 35 1.66 2.54 -8.59
C CYS A 35 2.33 1.58 -7.59
N CYS A 36 3.62 1.76 -7.30
CA CYS A 36 4.34 1.00 -6.27
C CYS A 36 3.68 1.19 -4.89
N LEU A 37 3.44 2.43 -4.48
CA LEU A 37 2.75 2.73 -3.21
C LEU A 37 1.32 2.16 -3.19
N LEU A 38 0.58 2.24 -4.29
CA LEU A 38 -0.78 1.70 -4.37
C LEU A 38 -0.80 0.17 -4.22
N ARG A 39 0.20 -0.53 -4.78
CA ARG A 39 0.38 -1.96 -4.58
C ARG A 39 0.64 -2.30 -3.12
N VAL A 40 1.37 -1.46 -2.38
CA VAL A 40 1.58 -1.63 -0.94
C VAL A 40 0.27 -1.51 -0.18
N VAL A 41 -0.59 -0.53 -0.52
CA VAL A 41 -1.92 -0.40 0.08
C VAL A 41 -2.73 -1.69 -0.08
N TYR A 42 -2.77 -2.26 -1.28
CA TYR A 42 -3.50 -3.51 -1.53
C TYR A 42 -2.88 -4.71 -0.83
N LEU A 43 -1.55 -4.83 -0.83
CA LEU A 43 -0.88 -5.92 -0.12
C LEU A 43 -1.16 -5.84 1.39
N ALA A 44 -1.12 -4.63 1.95
CA ALA A 44 -1.46 -4.39 3.35
C ALA A 44 -2.93 -4.70 3.65
N PHE A 45 -3.85 -4.36 2.75
CA PHE A 45 -5.27 -4.71 2.84
C PHE A 45 -5.49 -6.24 2.80
N TYR A 46 -4.80 -6.97 1.92
CA TYR A 46 -4.93 -8.43 1.85
C TYR A 46 -4.37 -9.14 3.09
N MET A 47 -3.41 -8.51 3.79
CA MET A 47 -2.84 -8.99 5.05
C MET A 47 -3.49 -8.36 6.30
N ARG A 48 -4.60 -7.63 6.15
CA ARG A 48 -5.23 -6.88 7.26
C ARG A 48 -5.53 -7.70 8.52
N GLY A 49 -5.88 -8.97 8.36
CA GLY A 49 -6.19 -9.88 9.47
C GLY A 49 -4.98 -10.37 10.25
N GLU A 50 -3.76 -10.06 9.81
CA GLU A 50 -2.52 -10.55 10.43
C GLU A 50 -2.04 -9.67 11.60
N THR A 51 -2.66 -8.49 11.79
CA THR A 51 -2.34 -7.57 12.90
C THR A 51 -3.62 -6.92 13.44
N ALA A 52 -3.69 -6.65 14.74
CA ALA A 52 -4.86 -6.00 15.35
C ALA A 52 -5.16 -4.62 14.73
N ASN A 53 -4.11 -3.85 14.44
CA ASN A 53 -4.21 -2.53 13.81
C ASN A 53 -4.63 -2.60 12.33
N GLY A 54 -4.55 -3.77 11.69
CA GLY A 54 -4.91 -3.94 10.29
C GLY A 54 -6.40 -3.98 10.04
N MET A 55 -7.24 -4.21 11.04
CA MET A 55 -8.68 -4.40 10.82
C MET A 55 -9.42 -3.12 10.41
N ASP A 56 -8.83 -1.94 10.62
CA ASP A 56 -9.42 -0.67 10.22
C ASP A 56 -9.33 -0.48 8.69
N LEU A 57 -10.48 -0.66 8.02
CA LEU A 57 -10.59 -0.49 6.58
C LEU A 57 -10.42 0.96 6.13
N GLU A 58 -10.66 1.92 7.02
CA GLU A 58 -10.71 3.33 6.66
C GLU A 58 -9.31 3.85 6.26
N LEU A 59 -8.25 3.39 6.93
CA LEU A 59 -6.88 3.75 6.56
C LEU A 59 -6.53 3.31 5.13
N TYR A 60 -6.94 2.10 4.72
CA TYR A 60 -6.68 1.62 3.35
C TYR A 60 -7.47 2.42 2.31
N ARG A 61 -8.74 2.74 2.59
CA ARG A 61 -9.56 3.56 1.70
C ARG A 61 -8.98 4.95 1.51
N GLN A 62 -8.58 5.58 2.60
CA GLN A 62 -7.97 6.92 2.56
C GLN A 62 -6.67 6.88 1.76
N ALA A 63 -5.79 5.91 2.01
CA ALA A 63 -4.54 5.78 1.28
C ALA A 63 -4.76 5.53 -0.22
N GLU A 64 -5.70 4.64 -0.57
CA GLU A 64 -6.09 4.40 -1.97
C GLU A 64 -6.64 5.67 -2.63
N ALA A 65 -7.56 6.37 -1.98
CA ALA A 65 -8.17 7.58 -2.51
C ALA A 65 -7.12 8.69 -2.76
N VAL A 66 -6.22 8.89 -1.81
CA VAL A 66 -5.10 9.85 -1.91
C VAL A 66 -4.18 9.52 -3.09
N LEU A 67 -3.78 8.25 -3.22
CA LEU A 67 -2.89 7.84 -4.31
C LEU A 67 -3.58 7.95 -5.68
N ASN A 68 -4.85 7.56 -5.78
CA ASN A 68 -5.63 7.70 -7.01
C ASN A 68 -5.85 9.17 -7.39
N ALA A 69 -6.10 10.06 -6.43
CA ALA A 69 -6.20 11.50 -6.69
C ALA A 69 -4.87 12.06 -7.20
N CYS A 70 -3.74 11.64 -6.62
CA CYS A 70 -2.41 12.04 -7.10
C CYS A 70 -2.12 11.52 -8.50
N ILE A 71 -2.44 10.25 -8.79
CA ILE A 71 -2.32 9.67 -10.14
C ILE A 71 -3.14 10.48 -11.14
N ALA A 72 -4.40 10.80 -10.81
CA ALA A 72 -5.26 11.61 -11.67
C ALA A 72 -4.64 13.00 -11.94
N ARG A 73 -4.09 13.69 -10.93
CA ARG A 73 -3.39 14.97 -11.14
C ARG A 73 -2.21 14.82 -12.11
N VAL A 74 -1.37 13.79 -11.92
CA VAL A 74 -0.22 13.52 -12.80
C VAL A 74 -0.65 13.22 -14.23
N GLU A 75 -1.73 12.47 -14.43
CA GLU A 75 -2.30 12.20 -15.76
C GLU A 75 -2.81 13.48 -16.47
N HIS A 76 -3.22 14.50 -15.71
CA HIS A 76 -3.58 15.82 -16.23
C HIS A 76 -2.36 16.74 -16.44
N GLY A 77 -1.13 16.24 -16.25
CA GLY A 77 0.11 16.98 -16.48
C GLY A 77 0.61 17.77 -15.27
N GLU A 78 0.03 17.56 -14.09
CA GLU A 78 0.55 18.16 -12.86
C GLU A 78 1.80 17.42 -12.33
N PRO A 79 2.65 18.08 -11.53
CA PRO A 79 3.77 17.42 -10.88
C PRO A 79 3.35 16.26 -9.97
N CYS A 80 4.13 15.19 -9.94
CA CYS A 80 3.94 14.06 -9.02
C CYS A 80 4.32 14.46 -7.59
N LEU A 81 3.32 14.94 -6.85
CA LEU A 81 3.43 15.46 -5.49
C LEU A 81 2.21 15.07 -4.65
N LEU A 82 2.48 14.70 -3.39
CA LEU A 82 1.46 14.53 -2.35
C LEU A 82 1.43 15.77 -1.47
N LEU A 83 0.23 16.24 -1.13
CA LEU A 83 0.02 17.28 -0.13
C LEU A 83 0.39 16.78 1.28
N ASP A 84 0.67 17.66 2.24
CA ASP A 84 1.15 17.24 3.58
C ASP A 84 0.20 16.26 4.30
N GLN A 85 -1.11 16.48 4.17
CA GLN A 85 -2.13 15.58 4.72
C GLN A 85 -2.17 14.23 3.98
N GLU A 86 -2.03 14.26 2.66
CA GLU A 86 -1.95 13.07 1.81
C GLU A 86 -0.71 12.22 2.15
N GLN A 87 0.45 12.87 2.33
CA GLN A 87 1.68 12.22 2.76
C GLN A 87 1.51 11.51 4.10
N THR A 88 0.83 12.16 5.05
CA THR A 88 0.59 11.60 6.39
C THR A 88 -0.25 10.32 6.32
N VAL A 89 -1.27 10.28 5.45
CA VAL A 89 -2.09 9.07 5.23
C VAL A 89 -1.25 7.94 4.64
N VAL A 90 -0.43 8.23 3.63
CA VAL A 90 0.45 7.23 3.00
C VAL A 90 1.50 6.72 3.99
N GLU A 91 2.08 7.59 4.81
CA GLU A 91 3.05 7.20 5.83
C GLU A 91 2.44 6.26 6.88
N ARG A 92 1.20 6.54 7.32
CA ARG A 92 0.49 5.67 8.28
C ARG A 92 0.26 4.26 7.75
N VAL A 93 -0.12 4.11 6.47
CA VAL A 93 -0.30 2.77 5.89
C VAL A 93 1.04 2.04 5.69
N LEU A 94 2.13 2.75 5.40
CA LEU A 94 3.47 2.15 5.33
C LEU A 94 3.93 1.62 6.69
N VAL A 95 3.73 2.40 7.77
CA VAL A 95 4.04 1.97 9.14
C VAL A 95 3.22 0.73 9.53
N LEU A 96 1.93 0.70 9.20
CA LEU A 96 1.10 -0.48 9.40
C LEU A 96 1.63 -1.69 8.62
N HIS A 97 2.02 -1.47 7.36
CA HIS A 97 2.54 -2.53 6.52
C HIS A 97 3.86 -3.11 7.06
N ASP A 98 4.75 -2.28 7.62
CA ASP A 98 5.97 -2.74 8.27
C ASP A 98 5.67 -3.66 9.47
N GLN A 99 4.66 -3.31 10.27
CA GLN A 99 4.20 -4.16 11.37
C GLN A 99 3.66 -5.50 10.85
N GLN A 100 2.88 -5.49 9.76
CA GLN A 100 2.40 -6.70 9.12
C GLN A 100 3.54 -7.56 8.60
N LEU A 101 4.51 -6.99 7.87
CA LEU A 101 5.66 -7.74 7.34
C LEU A 101 6.50 -8.40 8.43
N ALA A 102 6.62 -7.76 9.59
CA ALA A 102 7.34 -8.31 10.74
C ALA A 102 6.60 -9.47 11.41
N ALA A 103 5.26 -9.49 11.37
CA ALA A 103 4.42 -10.49 12.04
C ALA A 103 3.94 -11.63 11.12
N VAL A 104 3.84 -11.36 9.81
CA VAL A 104 3.11 -12.21 8.88
C VAL A 104 3.81 -13.56 8.64
N PRO A 105 3.08 -14.69 8.71
CA PRO A 105 3.57 -15.96 8.22
C PRO A 105 3.86 -15.90 6.72
N LYS A 106 4.95 -16.53 6.26
CA LYS A 106 5.36 -16.49 4.85
C LYS A 106 4.25 -16.88 3.88
N PHE A 107 3.44 -17.90 4.21
CA PHE A 107 2.36 -18.34 3.33
C PHE A 107 1.27 -17.26 3.14
N ARG A 108 0.95 -16.49 4.19
CA ARG A 108 -0.02 -15.39 4.11
C ARG A 108 0.47 -14.25 3.25
N TYR A 109 1.77 -13.95 3.32
CA TYR A 109 2.40 -12.99 2.42
C TYR A 109 2.29 -13.46 0.95
N LEU A 110 2.53 -14.75 0.68
CA LEU A 110 2.40 -15.31 -0.67
C LEU A 110 0.94 -15.31 -1.15
N ASP A 111 -0.02 -15.64 -0.28
CA ASP A 111 -1.45 -15.57 -0.59
C ASP A 111 -1.89 -14.14 -0.94
N ALA A 112 -1.40 -13.15 -0.20
CA ALA A 112 -1.68 -11.74 -0.44
C ALA A 112 -1.05 -11.25 -1.75
N TRP A 113 0.17 -11.73 -2.06
CA TRP A 113 0.84 -11.45 -3.32
C TRP A 113 0.09 -12.04 -4.52
N ASP A 114 -0.37 -13.29 -4.43
CA ASP A 114 -1.15 -13.93 -5.48
C ASP A 114 -2.50 -13.22 -5.72
N GLN A 115 -3.18 -12.79 -4.64
CA GLN A 115 -4.38 -11.95 -4.75
C GLN A 115 -4.11 -10.63 -5.47
N LEU A 116 -3.00 -9.96 -5.16
CA LEU A 116 -2.59 -8.74 -5.85
C LEU A 116 -2.31 -8.99 -7.34
N GLN A 117 -1.62 -10.08 -7.69
CA GLN A 117 -1.35 -10.44 -9.07
C GLN A 117 -2.64 -10.72 -9.85
N ARG A 118 -3.56 -11.48 -9.26
CA ARG A 118 -4.89 -11.72 -9.85
C ARG A 118 -5.65 -10.41 -10.03
N PHE A 119 -5.63 -9.52 -9.04
CA PHE A 119 -6.27 -8.21 -9.14
C PHE A 119 -5.73 -7.39 -10.32
N ILE A 120 -4.40 -7.26 -10.45
CA ILE A 120 -3.74 -6.51 -11.53
C ILE A 120 -4.17 -7.03 -12.92
N VAL A 121 -4.30 -8.35 -13.10
CA VAL A 121 -4.72 -8.95 -14.38
C VAL A 121 -6.22 -8.76 -14.63
N SER A 122 -7.03 -8.73 -13.58
CA SER A 122 -8.48 -8.88 -13.66
C SER A 122 -9.24 -7.66 -14.18
N LYS A 123 -8.62 -6.47 -14.32
CA LYS A 123 -9.29 -5.18 -14.64
C LYS A 123 -10.47 -4.82 -13.72
N HIS A 124 -10.60 -5.44 -12.56
CA HIS A 124 -11.68 -5.15 -11.61
C HIS A 124 -11.49 -3.77 -10.95
N ARG A 125 -12.57 -3.22 -10.38
CA ARG A 125 -12.48 -2.05 -9.49
C ARG A 125 -11.67 -2.37 -8.23
N SER A 126 -11.37 -1.34 -7.43
CA SER A 126 -10.71 -1.43 -6.12
C SER A 126 -11.06 -2.73 -5.35
N PRO A 127 -10.07 -3.44 -4.80
CA PRO A 127 -10.31 -4.59 -3.93
C PRO A 127 -10.78 -4.19 -2.54
N ILE A 128 -10.72 -2.90 -2.19
CA ILE A 128 -11.11 -2.37 -0.89
C ILE A 128 -12.61 -2.05 -0.94
N PRO A 129 -13.45 -2.69 -0.12
CA PRO A 129 -14.88 -2.44 -0.16
C PRO A 129 -15.19 -1.01 0.28
N THR A 130 -16.03 -0.32 -0.48
CA THR A 130 -16.64 0.94 -0.05
C THR A 130 -17.43 0.72 1.24
N GLN A 131 -17.59 1.75 2.06
CA GLN A 131 -18.54 1.67 3.18
C GLN A 131 -19.90 1.26 2.58
N ALA A 132 -20.43 0.10 2.97
CA ALA A 132 -21.81 -0.21 2.66
C ALA A 132 -22.64 0.79 3.46
N ASN A 133 -23.48 1.58 2.80
CA ASN A 133 -24.50 2.35 3.50
C ASN A 133 -25.36 1.33 4.27
N GLU A 134 -25.27 1.35 5.60
CA GLU A 134 -26.20 0.64 6.49
C GLU A 134 -27.62 1.20 6.34
#